data_AF-A0A7Y1Y826-F1
#
_entry.id   AF-A0A7Y1Y826-F1
#
_cell.length_a   1.000
_cell.length_b   1.000
_cell.length_c   1.000
_cell.angle_alpha   90.00
_cell.angle_beta   90.00
_cell.angle_gamma   90.00
#
_symmetry.space_group_name_H-M   'P 1'
#
loop_
_entity.id
_entity.type
_entity.pdbx_description
1 polymer ?
#
loop_
_entity_poly.entity_id
_entity_poly.type
_entity_poly.pdbx_seq_one_letter_code
_entity_poly.pdbx_strand_id
1 'polypeptide(L)'
;MNTPEDLAYTAEHEWIAELGDGRLKVGITDFAQDALGDVVYVDLPDTGGAFEAGAVVAEVESTKSVSEIYMPIAGTIDDTNEA
;
A
#
# COMPACT_ATOMS: atom_id res chain seq x y z
N MET A 1 -1.32 -11.35 13.28
CA MET A 1 -0.15 -10.45 13.25
C MET A 1 1.12 -11.17 12.85
N ASN A 2 1.39 -11.19 11.55
CA ASN A 2 2.63 -11.63 10.90
C ASN A 2 3.44 -10.40 10.44
N THR A 3 4.74 -10.40 10.67
CA THR A 3 5.66 -9.32 10.28
C THR A 3 6.94 -9.94 9.69
N PRO A 4 6.93 -10.31 8.40
CA PRO A 4 8.10 -10.87 7.72
C PRO A 4 9.37 -10.00 7.80
N GLU A 5 10.52 -10.61 8.07
CA GLU A 5 11.79 -9.87 8.23
C GLU A 5 12.39 -9.38 6.91
N ASP A 6 11.92 -9.91 5.77
CA ASP A 6 12.38 -9.57 4.42
C ASP A 6 11.66 -8.35 3.82
N LEU A 7 10.76 -7.72 4.58
CA LEU A 7 10.02 -6.52 4.18
C LEU A 7 10.48 -5.30 4.95
N ALA A 8 10.40 -4.13 4.32
CA ALA A 8 10.46 -2.85 5.01
C ALA A 8 9.04 -2.38 5.37
N TYR A 9 8.92 -1.46 6.34
CA TYR A 9 7.63 -1.04 6.88
C TYR A 9 7.56 0.47 7.12
N THR A 10 6.37 1.04 6.97
CA THR A 10 6.07 2.44 7.34
C THR A 10 5.39 2.51 8.71
N ALA A 11 5.38 3.71 9.31
CA ALA A 11 4.64 3.94 10.56
C ALA A 11 3.13 3.88 10.33
N GLU A 12 2.70 4.12 9.09
CA GLU A 12 1.32 4.10 8.59
C GLU A 12 0.84 2.67 8.25
N HIS A 13 1.61 1.64 8.62
CA HIS A 13 1.26 0.24 8.49
C HIS A 13 1.21 -0.31 7.06
N GLU A 14 2.08 0.21 6.19
CA GLU A 14 2.39 -0.41 4.89
C GLU A 14 3.63 -1.29 4.99
N TRP A 15 3.72 -2.28 4.10
CA TRP A 15 4.94 -3.02 3.85
C TRP A 15 5.46 -2.73 2.44
N ILE A 16 6.78 -2.84 2.28
CA ILE A 16 7.49 -2.66 1.02
C ILE A 16 8.34 -3.91 0.75
N ALA A 17 8.14 -4.52 -0.42
CA ALA A 17 8.99 -5.58 -0.94
C ALA A 17 9.81 -5.08 -2.14
N GLU A 18 11.11 -5.37 -2.16
CA GLU A 18 11.96 -5.10 -3.32
C GLU A 18 11.79 -6.21 -4.37
N LEU A 19 11.41 -5.82 -5.59
CA LEU A 19 11.25 -6.76 -6.71
C LEU A 19 12.49 -6.82 -7.62
N GLY A 20 13.48 -5.97 -7.37
CA GLY A 20 14.63 -5.75 -8.25
C GLY A 20 14.38 -4.66 -9.29
N ASP A 21 15.44 -4.23 -9.97
CA ASP A 21 15.42 -3.21 -11.03
C ASP A 21 14.76 -1.88 -10.62
N GLY A 22 14.87 -1.52 -9.33
CA GLY A 22 14.26 -0.31 -8.77
C GLY A 22 12.74 -0.39 -8.59
N ARG A 23 12.12 -1.55 -8.81
CA ARG A 23 10.69 -1.76 -8.60
C ARG A 23 10.42 -2.18 -7.16
N LEU A 24 9.43 -1.55 -6.56
CA LEU A 24 8.94 -1.85 -5.22
C LEU A 24 7.49 -2.30 -5.32
N LYS A 25 7.11 -3.25 -4.47
CA LYS A 25 5.72 -3.63 -4.24
C LYS A 25 5.29 -3.12 -2.88
N VAL A 26 4.15 -2.44 -2.83
CA VAL A 26 3.59 -1.90 -1.60
C VAL A 26 2.25 -2.57 -1.31
N GLY A 27 1.94 -2.75 -0.03
CA GLY A 27 0.63 -3.18 0.45
C GLY A 27 0.45 -2.87 1.93
N ILE A 28 -0.71 -3.18 2.49
CA ILE A 28 -0.98 -2.98 3.92
C ILE A 28 -0.53 -4.19 4.75
N THR A 29 -0.05 -3.95 5.97
CA THR A 29 0.40 -5.00 6.89
C THR A 29 -0.75 -5.88 7.39
N ASP A 30 -0.40 -7.05 7.94
CA ASP A 30 -1.36 -7.94 8.60
C ASP A 30 -2.08 -7.24 9.78
N PHE A 31 -1.41 -6.33 10.46
CA PHE A 31 -2.03 -5.52 11.50
C PHE A 31 -3.07 -4.55 10.94
N ALA A 32 -2.76 -3.88 9.83
CA ALA A 32 -3.68 -2.93 9.20
C ALA A 32 -4.96 -3.62 8.71
N GLN A 33 -4.84 -4.79 8.07
CA GLN A 33 -6.02 -5.52 7.62
C GLN A 33 -6.86 -6.04 8.80
N ASP A 34 -6.24 -6.53 9.87
CA ASP A 34 -6.96 -6.96 11.09
C ASP A 34 -7.72 -5.78 11.73
N ALA A 35 -7.15 -4.58 11.71
CA ALA A 35 -7.75 -3.37 12.26
C ALA A 35 -8.92 -2.85 11.41
N LEU A 36 -8.81 -2.91 10.08
CA LEU A 36 -9.89 -2.58 9.14
C LEU A 36 -11.03 -3.60 9.18
N GLY A 37 -10.69 -4.89 9.30
CA GLY A 37 -11.58 -6.00 9.07
C GLY A 37 -11.83 -6.24 7.58
N ASP A 38 -12.99 -6.80 7.24
CA ASP A 38 -13.33 -7.18 5.86
C ASP A 38 -13.27 -5.97 4.91
N VAL A 39 -12.27 -5.98 4.03
CA VAL A 39 -12.10 -5.00 2.95
C VAL A 39 -13.15 -5.24 1.89
N VAL A 40 -13.90 -4.20 1.55
CA VAL A 40 -14.99 -4.23 0.57
C VAL A 40 -14.69 -3.43 -0.69
N TYR A 41 -13.74 -2.48 -0.61
CA TYR A 41 -13.31 -1.68 -1.74
C TYR A 41 -11.85 -1.25 -1.60
N VAL A 42 -11.16 -1.10 -2.73
CA VAL A 42 -9.81 -0.53 -2.82
C VAL A 42 -9.81 0.44 -3.99
N ASP A 43 -9.49 1.70 -3.73
CA ASP A 43 -9.23 2.68 -4.78
C ASP A 43 -7.76 2.61 -5.16
N LEU A 44 -7.48 2.18 -6.38
CA LEU A 44 -6.12 2.01 -6.88
C LEU A 44 -5.74 3.21 -7.75
N PRO A 45 -4.47 3.66 -7.71
CA PRO A 45 -4.00 4.73 -8.56
C PRO A 45 -3.96 4.30 -10.04
N ASP A 46 -3.96 5.28 -10.93
CA ASP A 46 -3.68 5.03 -12.34
C ASP A 46 -2.21 4.66 -12.57
N THR A 47 -1.98 3.63 -13.38
CA THR A 47 -0.64 3.32 -13.91
C THR A 47 -0.07 4.51 -14.68
N GLY A 48 1.21 4.80 -14.48
CA GLY A 48 1.89 5.98 -15.03
C GLY A 48 1.74 7.24 -14.18
N GLY A 49 0.92 7.23 -13.13
CA GLY A 49 0.83 8.32 -12.16
C GLY A 49 2.15 8.50 -11.39
N ALA A 50 2.62 9.74 -11.26
CA ALA A 50 3.83 10.09 -10.53
C ALA A 50 3.49 10.83 -9.23
N PHE A 51 4.08 10.41 -8.13
CA PHE A 51 3.77 10.89 -6.79
C PHE A 51 5.03 11.15 -5.98
N GLU A 52 4.95 12.11 -5.06
CA GLU A 52 6.00 12.41 -4.08
C GLU A 52 5.90 11.47 -2.87
N ALA A 53 6.99 11.32 -2.12
CA ALA A 53 6.96 10.58 -0.87
C ALA A 53 5.96 11.23 0.12
N GLY A 54 5.16 10.39 0.79
CA GLY A 54 4.11 10.81 1.71
C GLY A 54 2.83 11.31 1.04
N ALA A 55 2.73 11.31 -0.30
CA ALA A 55 1.46 11.59 -0.97
C ALA A 55 0.49 10.41 -0.81
N VAL A 56 -0.80 10.71 -0.61
CA VAL A 56 -1.87 9.71 -0.68
C VAL A 56 -1.99 9.23 -2.13
N VAL A 57 -1.97 7.92 -2.31
CA VAL A 57 -1.97 7.29 -3.64
C VAL A 57 -3.07 6.25 -3.84
N ALA A 58 -3.58 5.70 -2.74
CA ALA A 58 -4.68 4.74 -2.76
C ALA A 58 -5.48 4.88 -1.46
N GLU A 59 -6.66 4.27 -1.42
CA GLU A 59 -7.42 4.07 -0.19
C GLU A 59 -7.97 2.65 -0.13
N VAL A 60 -8.06 2.11 1.08
CA VAL A 60 -8.67 0.81 1.37
C VAL A 60 -9.86 1.02 2.29
N GLU A 61 -11.01 0.47 1.89
CA GLU A 61 -12.27 0.64 2.60
C GLU A 61 -12.80 -0.71 3.08
N SER A 62 -13.24 -0.70 4.34
CA SER A 62 -14.02 -1.74 5.00
C SER A 62 -15.43 -1.23 5.25
N THR A 63 -16.33 -2.10 5.71
CA THR A 63 -17.67 -1.67 6.16
C THR A 63 -17.70 -0.72 7.36
N LYS A 64 -16.55 -0.49 8.03
CA LYS A 64 -16.45 0.27 9.28
C LYS A 64 -15.55 1.50 9.19
N SER A 65 -14.61 1.50 8.26
CA SER A 65 -13.51 2.46 8.21
C SER A 65 -12.85 2.50 6.84
N VAL A 66 -12.30 3.66 6.52
CA VAL A 66 -11.47 3.92 5.33
C VAL A 66 -10.07 4.28 5.83
N SER A 67 -9.04 3.77 5.16
CA SER A 67 -7.65 4.14 5.39
C SER A 67 -7.01 4.59 4.10
N GLU A 68 -6.29 5.69 4.16
CA GLU A 68 -5.40 6.14 3.08
C GLU A 68 -4.15 5.25 3.05
N ILE A 69 -3.56 5.13 1.86
CA ILE A 69 -2.26 4.52 1.60
C ILE A 69 -1.36 5.61 1.04
N TYR A 70 -0.17 5.72 1.62
CA TYR A 70 0.80 6.75 1.31
C TYR A 70 1.95 6.18 0.48
N MET A 71 2.56 7.02 -0.35
CA MET A 71 3.76 6.66 -1.08
C MET A 71 4.96 6.60 -0.13
N PRO A 72 5.62 5.45 0.04
CA PRO A 72 6.79 5.36 0.92
C PRO A 72 7.98 6.15 0.37
N ILE A 73 8.07 6.28 -0.96
CA ILE A 73 9.09 7.03 -1.67
C ILE A 73 8.47 7.72 -2.89
N ALA A 74 9.14 8.73 -3.43
CA ALA A 74 8.73 9.33 -4.71
C ALA A 74 8.95 8.34 -5.86
N GLY A 75 8.01 8.28 -6.80
CA GLY A 75 8.07 7.33 -7.91
C GLY A 75 6.86 7.38 -8.82
N THR A 76 6.81 6.41 -9.74
CA THR A 76 5.72 6.24 -10.70
C THR A 76 5.06 4.88 -10.48
N ILE A 77 3.73 4.85 -10.52
CA ILE A 77 2.96 3.61 -10.44
C ILE A 77 3.18 2.81 -11.72
N ASP A 78 3.84 1.68 -11.59
CA ASP A 78 4.15 0.79 -12.71
C ASP A 78 3.02 -0.22 -12.97
N ASP A 79 2.38 -0.72 -11.92
CA ASP A 79 1.31 -1.71 -11.99
C ASP A 79 0.41 -1.66 -10.75
N THR A 80 -0.83 -2.12 -10.87
CA THR A 80 -1.80 -2.22 -9.76
C THR A 80 -2.50 -3.58 -9.74
N ASN A 81 -3.04 -3.98 -8.59
CA ASN A 81 -3.70 -5.28 -8.44
C ASN A 81 -5.19 -5.17 -8.79
N GLU A 82 -5.54 -5.28 -10.08
CA GLU A 82 -6.91 -5.12 -10.57
C GLU A 82 -7.89 -6.27 -10.24
N ALA A 83 -7.39 -7.40 -9.72
CA ALA A 83 -8.14 -8.61 -9.30
C ALA A 83 -9.32 -9.05 -10.18
#